data_AF-A0A6G1Q6P7-F1
#
_entry.id   AF-A0A6G1Q6P7-F1
#
_cell.length_a   1.000
_cell.length_b   1.000
_cell.length_c   1.000
_cell.angle_alpha   90.00
_cell.angle_beta   90.00
_cell.angle_gamma   90.00
#
_symmetry.space_group_name_H-M   'P 1'
#
loop_
_entity.id
_entity.type
_entity.pdbx_description
1 polymer ?
#
loop_
_entity_poly.entity_id
_entity_poly.type
_entity_poly.pdbx_seq_one_letter_code
_entity_poly.pdbx_strand_id
1 'polypeptide(L)'
;MKDFNEHEQHPSFRGRVKLSDPQMKDGNVSVILKNLTSNDTGTYECYVGKGNEPKLITTIHLTVTDSGDDKRGGDKDGNVGLKVGLSVVALLVGVVGVVGVVGVVMYRKRKGPKEETSYKAPDDKDTDHQ
;
A
#
# COMPACT_ATOMS: atom_id res chain seq x y z
N MET A 1 0.83 -33.27 9.29
CA MET A 1 -0.31 -32.34 9.29
C MET A 1 -1.22 -32.82 10.40
N LYS A 2 -1.54 -32.01 11.42
CA LYS A 2 -2.57 -32.41 12.40
C LYS A 2 -3.89 -32.00 11.79
N ASP A 3 -4.54 -32.94 11.12
CA ASP A 3 -5.83 -32.68 10.52
C ASP A 3 -6.83 -32.38 11.64
N PHE A 4 -7.55 -31.27 11.49
CA PHE A 4 -8.66 -30.90 12.36
C PHE A 4 -9.65 -32.06 12.32
N ASN A 5 -9.83 -32.77 13.43
CA ASN A 5 -10.50 -34.07 13.43
C ASN A 5 -11.98 -33.94 13.00
N GLU A 6 -12.27 -34.26 11.73
CA GLU A 6 -13.63 -34.16 11.17
C GLU A 6 -14.63 -35.08 11.89
N HIS A 7 -14.15 -36.18 12.47
CA HIS A 7 -15.00 -37.15 13.16
C HIS A 7 -15.53 -36.62 14.50
N GLU A 8 -14.80 -35.70 15.14
CA GLU A 8 -15.21 -35.05 16.39
C GLU A 8 -16.14 -33.85 16.17
N GLN A 9 -16.30 -33.41 14.93
CA GLN A 9 -17.23 -32.32 14.61
C GLN A 9 -18.67 -32.80 14.75
N HIS A 10 -19.49 -31.92 15.32
CA HIS A 10 -20.94 -32.12 15.37
C HIS A 10 -21.50 -32.30 13.94
N PRO A 11 -22.45 -33.23 13.72
CA PRO A 11 -22.94 -33.57 12.38
C PRO A 11 -23.35 -32.38 11.51
N SER A 12 -24.00 -31.36 12.08
CA SER A 12 -24.42 -30.15 11.36
C SER A 12 -23.26 -29.33 10.77
N PHE A 13 -22.04 -29.51 11.26
CA PHE A 13 -20.85 -28.74 10.86
C PHE A 13 -19.82 -29.55 10.06
N ARG A 14 -19.98 -30.89 10.01
CA ARG A 14 -19.08 -31.78 9.27
C ARG A 14 -18.96 -31.36 7.80
N GLY A 15 -17.72 -31.31 7.31
CA GLY A 15 -17.39 -30.89 5.94
C GLY A 15 -17.58 -29.39 5.64
N ARG A 16 -18.10 -28.61 6.60
CA ARG A 16 -18.31 -27.16 6.46
C ARG A 16 -17.29 -26.33 7.25
N VAL A 17 -16.69 -26.88 8.31
CA VAL A 17 -15.69 -26.20 9.15
C VAL A 17 -14.27 -26.63 8.79
N LYS A 18 -13.38 -25.65 8.61
CA LYS A 18 -11.94 -25.86 8.45
C LYS A 18 -11.14 -24.81 9.23
N LEU A 19 -9.89 -25.12 9.54
CA LEU A 19 -8.94 -24.09 9.97
C LEU A 19 -8.60 -23.15 8.81
N SER A 20 -8.35 -21.89 9.15
CA SER A 20 -7.80 -20.91 8.21
C SER A 20 -6.37 -21.29 7.80
N ASP A 21 -5.54 -21.64 8.77
CA ASP A 21 -4.22 -22.26 8.56
C ASP A 21 -4.18 -23.67 9.19
N PRO A 22 -4.12 -24.76 8.41
CA PRO A 22 -4.01 -26.12 8.91
C PRO A 22 -2.76 -26.39 9.76
N GLN A 23 -1.72 -25.55 9.63
CA GLN A 23 -0.50 -25.68 10.43
C GLN A 23 -0.59 -24.91 11.76
N MET A 24 -1.62 -24.07 11.95
CA MET A 24 -1.77 -23.17 13.09
C MET A 24 -0.48 -22.38 13.38
N LYS A 25 0.20 -21.91 12.33
CA LYS A 25 1.43 -21.14 12.51
C LYS A 25 1.13 -19.87 13.30
N ASP A 26 2.12 -19.45 14.07
CA ASP A 26 2.07 -18.20 14.86
C ASP A 26 0.94 -18.16 15.89
N GLY A 27 0.36 -19.32 16.23
CA GLY A 27 -0.76 -19.43 17.17
C GLY A 27 -2.11 -19.00 16.59
N ASN A 28 -2.23 -18.83 15.27
CA ASN A 28 -3.51 -18.49 14.65
C ASN A 28 -4.42 -19.73 14.55
N VAL A 29 -5.48 -19.73 15.37
CA VAL A 29 -6.49 -20.79 15.44
C VAL A 29 -7.84 -20.39 14.81
N SER A 30 -7.83 -19.42 13.88
CA SER A 30 -9.05 -18.99 13.19
C SER A 30 -9.70 -20.13 12.41
N VAL A 31 -11.03 -20.19 12.44
CA VAL A 31 -11.86 -21.17 11.72
C VAL A 31 -12.66 -20.50 10.60
N ILE A 32 -12.93 -21.26 9.55
CA ILE A 32 -13.78 -20.87 8.42
C ILE A 32 -14.97 -21.83 8.40
N LEU A 33 -16.18 -21.27 8.50
CA LEU A 33 -17.44 -21.96 8.29
C LEU A 33 -17.96 -21.66 6.87
N LYS A 34 -18.12 -22.69 6.04
CA LYS A 34 -18.61 -22.59 4.66
C LYS A 34 -20.12 -22.82 4.58
N ASN A 35 -20.72 -22.33 3.49
CA ASN A 35 -22.13 -22.55 3.16
C ASN A 35 -23.05 -22.17 4.33
N LEU A 36 -22.97 -20.90 4.73
CA LEU A 36 -23.82 -20.34 5.77
C LEU A 36 -25.28 -20.38 5.35
N THR A 37 -26.13 -20.73 6.32
CA THR A 37 -27.58 -20.76 6.22
C THR A 37 -28.17 -19.97 7.39
N SER A 38 -29.44 -19.60 7.33
CA SER A 38 -30.13 -18.96 8.45
C SER A 38 -30.05 -19.79 9.74
N ASN A 39 -29.98 -21.12 9.64
CA ASN A 39 -29.81 -22.05 10.76
C ASN A 39 -28.43 -21.95 11.45
N ASP A 40 -27.44 -21.33 10.81
CA ASP A 40 -26.13 -21.10 11.41
C ASP A 40 -26.10 -19.84 12.29
N THR A 41 -27.19 -19.06 12.32
CA THR A 41 -27.36 -17.93 13.25
C THR A 41 -27.30 -18.39 14.70
N GLY A 42 -26.46 -17.76 15.51
CA GLY A 42 -26.31 -18.11 16.91
C GLY A 42 -25.07 -17.52 17.56
N THR A 43 -24.83 -17.95 18.80
CA THR A 43 -23.65 -17.58 19.58
C THR A 43 -22.60 -18.68 19.49
N TYR A 44 -21.38 -18.32 19.10
CA TYR A 44 -20.23 -19.20 18.97
C TYR A 44 -19.19 -18.81 20.00
N GLU A 45 -18.62 -19.79 20.68
CA GLU A 45 -17.65 -19.56 21.75
C GLU A 45 -16.34 -20.29 21.45
N CYS A 46 -15.23 -19.58 21.64
CA CYS A 46 -13.89 -20.13 21.50
C CYS A 46 -13.29 -20.39 22.87
N TYR A 47 -12.95 -21.64 23.11
CA TYR A 47 -12.31 -22.09 24.33
C TYR A 47 -10.88 -22.56 24.06
N VAL A 48 -9.92 -22.09 24.85
CA VAL A 48 -8.51 -22.48 24.76
C VAL A 48 -8.01 -22.92 26.13
N GLY A 49 -7.43 -24.11 26.21
CA GLY A 49 -6.85 -24.63 27.43
C GLY A 49 -6.23 -26.00 27.23
N LYS A 50 -5.51 -26.48 28.24
CA LYS A 50 -4.90 -27.81 28.27
C LYS A 50 -5.53 -28.59 29.43
N GLY A 51 -5.97 -29.82 29.18
CA GLY A 51 -6.63 -30.64 30.20
C GLY A 51 -8.08 -30.22 30.42
N ASN A 52 -8.53 -30.28 31.67
CA ASN A 52 -9.96 -30.17 32.01
C ASN A 52 -10.44 -28.73 32.28
N GLU A 53 -9.58 -27.72 32.11
CA GLU A 53 -9.91 -26.31 32.39
C GLU A 53 -9.71 -25.43 31.14
N PRO A 54 -10.61 -25.52 30.14
CA PRO A 54 -10.61 -24.59 29.02
C PRO A 54 -11.02 -23.18 29.47
N LYS A 55 -10.36 -22.14 28.92
CA LYS A 55 -10.74 -20.75 29.13
C LYS A 55 -11.50 -20.20 27.93
N LEU A 56 -12.63 -19.56 28.16
CA LEU A 56 -13.33 -18.79 27.15
C LEU A 56 -12.46 -17.59 26.73
N ILE A 57 -12.15 -17.47 25.45
CA ILE A 57 -11.33 -16.39 24.90
C ILE A 57 -12.19 -15.39 24.13
N THR A 58 -13.16 -15.89 23.36
CA THR A 58 -14.03 -15.02 22.57
C THR A 58 -15.42 -15.63 22.39
N THR A 59 -16.41 -14.75 22.35
CA THR A 59 -17.80 -15.05 22.04
C THR A 59 -18.18 -14.24 20.80
N ILE A 60 -18.71 -14.91 19.80
CA ILE A 60 -19.06 -14.35 18.48
C ILE A 60 -20.57 -14.54 18.29
N HIS A 61 -21.29 -13.46 18.01
CA HIS A 61 -22.69 -13.52 17.62
C HIS A 61 -22.78 -13.47 16.10
N LEU A 62 -23.17 -14.59 15.49
CA LEU A 62 -23.34 -14.71 14.05
C LEU A 62 -24.83 -14.56 13.72
N THR A 63 -25.15 -13.62 12.84
CA THR A 63 -26.50 -13.47 12.27
C THR A 63 -26.42 -13.64 10.77
N VAL A 64 -27.14 -14.63 10.23
CA VAL A 64 -27.24 -14.88 8.79
C VAL A 64 -28.61 -14.40 8.32
N THR A 65 -28.63 -13.31 7.56
CA THR A 65 -29.84 -12.77 6.93
C THR A 65 -29.83 -13.05 5.45
N ASP A 66 -30.95 -13.51 4.91
CA ASP A 66 -31.14 -13.59 3.47
C ASP A 66 -31.12 -12.16 2.92
N SER A 67 -30.21 -11.90 1.98
CA SER A 67 -30.17 -10.64 1.25
C SER A 67 -31.36 -10.67 0.30
N GLY A 68 -32.47 -10.05 0.71
CA GLY A 68 -33.61 -9.83 -0.18
C GLY A 68 -33.15 -9.11 -1.45
N ASP A 69 -33.72 -9.50 -2.58
CA ASP A 69 -33.42 -9.04 -3.93
C ASP A 69 -33.08 -7.54 -4.01
N ASP A 70 -31.78 -7.21 -3.97
CA ASP A 70 -31.31 -5.87 -4.30
C ASP A 70 -31.50 -5.66 -5.81
N LYS A 71 -32.58 -4.99 -6.18
CA LYS A 71 -32.75 -4.45 -7.53
C LYS A 71 -31.61 -3.48 -7.82
N ARG A 72 -30.60 -4.00 -8.52
CA ARG A 72 -29.84 -3.40 -9.62
C ARG A 72 -30.12 -1.90 -9.82
N GLY A 73 -29.50 -1.06 -9.00
CA GLY A 73 -29.41 0.39 -9.19
C GLY A 73 -27.95 0.77 -9.40
N GLY A 74 -27.43 0.50 -10.60
CA GLY A 74 -26.09 0.93 -10.98
C GLY A 74 -26.18 2.26 -11.69
N ASP A 75 -25.83 3.34 -11.00
CA ASP A 75 -25.40 4.59 -11.64
C ASP A 75 -23.92 4.78 -11.34
N LYS A 76 -23.10 4.59 -12.37
CA LYS A 76 -21.66 4.81 -12.35
C LYS A 76 -21.38 6.16 -13.01
N ASP A 77 -21.17 7.17 -12.20
CA ASP A 77 -20.67 8.46 -12.65
C ASP A 77 -19.22 8.60 -12.17
N GLY A 78 -18.29 8.14 -13.00
CA GLY A 78 -16.86 8.32 -12.77
C GLY A 78 -16.39 9.72 -13.17
N ASN A 79 -15.40 10.27 -12.45
CA ASN A 79 -14.21 10.93 -13.03
C ASN A 79 -13.20 11.31 -11.91
N VAL A 80 -12.39 10.36 -11.46
CA VAL A 80 -11.30 10.64 -10.48
C VAL A 80 -9.95 10.87 -11.18
N GLY A 81 -9.81 10.50 -12.45
CA GLY A 81 -8.52 10.53 -13.18
C GLY A 81 -8.02 11.93 -13.55
N LEU A 82 -8.92 12.89 -13.84
CA LEU A 82 -8.51 14.20 -14.36
C LEU A 82 -7.89 15.12 -13.28
N LYS A 83 -8.30 14.97 -12.01
CA LYS A 83 -7.82 15.85 -10.92
C LYS A 83 -6.37 15.57 -10.51
N VAL A 84 -5.94 14.31 -10.54
CA VAL A 84 -4.58 13.93 -10.12
C VAL A 84 -3.54 14.31 -11.18
N GLY A 85 -3.85 14.09 -12.47
CA GLY A 85 -2.95 14.43 -13.57
C GLY A 85 -2.68 15.95 -13.69
N LEU A 86 -3.71 16.78 -13.52
CA LEU A 86 -3.57 18.25 -13.60
C LEU A 86 -2.62 18.81 -12.54
N SER A 87 -2.65 18.27 -11.31
CA SER A 87 -1.80 18.72 -10.21
C SER A 87 -0.32 18.47 -10.50
N VAL A 88 0.03 17.27 -10.96
CA VAL A 88 1.43 16.90 -11.26
C VAL A 88 1.97 17.73 -12.43
N VAL A 89 1.19 17.93 -13.50
CA VAL A 89 1.60 18.75 -14.64
C VAL A 89 1.81 20.22 -14.24
N ALA A 90 0.92 20.79 -13.42
CA ALA A 90 1.06 22.16 -12.92
C ALA A 90 2.33 22.34 -12.08
N LEU A 91 2.65 21.38 -11.21
CA LEU A 91 3.87 21.41 -10.40
C LEU A 91 5.15 21.37 -11.28
N LEU A 92 5.19 20.49 -12.28
CA LEU A 92 6.34 20.37 -13.18
C LEU A 92 6.58 21.67 -13.98
N VAL A 93 5.52 22.27 -14.53
CA VAL A 93 5.61 23.55 -15.27
C VAL A 93 6.07 24.68 -14.35
N GLY A 94 5.55 24.73 -13.12
CA GLY A 94 5.96 25.72 -12.11
C GLY A 94 7.46 25.65 -11.81
N VAL A 95 8.00 24.45 -11.58
CA VAL A 95 9.44 24.25 -11.31
C VAL A 95 10.30 24.71 -12.48
N VAL A 96 9.97 24.32 -13.71
CA VAL A 96 10.73 24.73 -14.91
C VAL A 96 10.71 26.26 -15.08
N GLY A 97 9.56 26.90 -14.85
CA GLY A 97 9.42 28.35 -14.89
C GLY A 97 10.35 29.04 -13.87
N VAL A 98 10.38 28.56 -12.63
CA VAL A 98 11.26 29.12 -11.58
C VAL A 98 12.74 28.98 -11.95
N VAL A 99 13.16 27.80 -12.42
CA VAL A 99 14.56 27.59 -12.85
C VAL A 99 14.92 28.50 -14.02
N GLY A 100 14.02 28.66 -14.99
CA GLY A 100 14.21 29.57 -16.12
C GLY A 100 14.40 31.02 -15.67
N VAL A 101 13.56 31.53 -14.77
CA VAL A 101 13.66 32.90 -14.23
C VAL A 101 14.97 33.09 -13.48
N VAL A 102 15.34 32.17 -12.58
CA VAL A 102 16.61 32.22 -11.84
C VAL A 102 17.80 32.18 -12.79
N GLY A 103 17.75 31.32 -13.80
CA GLY A 103 18.77 31.22 -14.85
C GLY A 103 18.94 32.52 -15.62
N VAL A 104 17.85 33.18 -16.02
CA VAL A 104 17.88 34.49 -16.69
C VAL A 104 18.44 35.57 -15.78
N VAL A 105 18.04 35.63 -14.51
CA VAL A 105 18.57 36.61 -13.54
C VAL A 105 20.07 36.41 -13.34
N MET A 106 20.51 35.17 -13.15
CA MET A 106 21.94 34.84 -13.02
C MET A 106 22.71 35.15 -14.31
N TYR A 107 22.16 34.85 -15.47
CA TYR A 107 22.77 35.15 -16.77
C TYR A 107 22.94 36.66 -16.98
N ARG A 108 21.92 37.46 -16.66
CA ARG A 108 21.98 38.93 -16.72
C ARG A 108 22.97 39.50 -15.72
N LYS A 109 23.08 38.89 -14.52
CA LYS A 109 24.05 39.30 -13.50
C LYS A 109 25.50 38.97 -13.89
N ARG A 110 25.74 37.88 -14.62
CA ARG A 110 27.09 37.48 -15.10
C ARG A 110 27.55 38.28 -16.32
N LYS A 111 26.65 38.75 -17.18
CA LYS A 111 26.97 39.66 -18.30
C LYS A 111 26.94 41.14 -17.88
N GLY A 112 27.69 41.49 -16.83
CA GLY A 112 28.11 42.88 -16.58
C GLY A 112 29.17 43.34 -17.62
N PRO A 113 29.45 44.65 -17.73
CA PRO A 113 30.25 45.22 -18.83
C PRO A 113 31.66 44.61 -18.89
N LYS A 114 32.12 44.23 -20.10
CA LYS A 114 33.48 43.71 -20.32
C LYS A 114 34.48 44.88 -20.37
N GLU A 115 35.50 44.83 -19.51
CA GLU A 115 36.73 45.63 -19.66
C GLU A 115 37.86 44.68 -20.10
N GLU A 116 38.57 45.06 -21.14
CA GLU A 116 39.62 44.26 -21.80
C GLU A 116 40.97 44.93 -21.57
N THR A 117 41.91 44.26 -20.88
CA THR A 117 43.29 44.79 -20.74
C THR A 117 44.35 43.68 -20.69
N SER A 118 44.94 43.46 -21.87
CA SER A 118 46.32 43.09 -22.27
C SER A 118 47.32 42.49 -21.26
N TYR A 119 47.84 41.28 -21.56
CA TYR A 119 49.11 40.75 -21.00
C TYR A 119 50.20 40.75 -22.08
N LYS A 120 51.36 41.38 -21.80
CA LYS A 120 52.63 41.20 -22.52
C LYS A 120 53.43 40.04 -21.91
N ALA A 121 54.04 39.21 -22.75
CA ALA A 121 55.01 38.18 -22.32
C ALA A 121 56.43 38.79 -22.19
N PRO A 122 57.24 38.39 -21.18
CA PRO A 122 58.63 38.84 -21.04
C PRO A 122 59.61 38.03 -21.90
N ASP A 123 60.64 38.72 -22.39
CA ASP A 123 61.86 38.21 -23.05
C ASP A 123 62.56 37.12 -22.23
N ASP A 124 62.98 36.04 -22.90
CA ASP A 124 64.00 35.14 -22.38
C ASP A 124 65.15 34.98 -23.38
N LYS A 125 66.36 35.14 -22.85
CA LYS A 125 67.61 35.32 -23.58
C LYS A 125 68.32 34.00 -23.84
N ASP A 126 68.96 33.97 -25.00
CA ASP A 126 70.25 33.37 -25.33
C ASP A 126 70.59 31.98 -24.82
N THR A 127 70.75 31.06 -25.77
CA THR A 127 71.77 30.01 -25.68
C THR A 127 72.59 30.04 -26.97
N ASP A 128 73.82 30.52 -26.82
CA ASP A 128 74.92 30.44 -27.77
C ASP A 128 75.31 28.98 -28.04
N HIS A 129 75.76 28.68 -29.26
CA HIS A 129 76.93 27.83 -29.53
C HIS A 129 77.16 27.67 -31.05
N GLN A 130 78.28 28.28 -31.47
CA GLN A 130 79.32 27.77 -32.39
C GLN A 130 78.98 27.47 -33.86
#